data_AF-A0A3B8PWN7-F1
#
_entry.id   AF-A0A3B8PWN7-F1
#
_cell.length_a   1.000
_cell.length_b   1.000
_cell.length_c   1.000
_cell.angle_alpha   90.00
_cell.angle_beta   90.00
_cell.angle_gamma   90.00
#
_symmetry.space_group_name_H-M   'P 1'
#
loop_
_entity.id
_entity.type
_entity.pdbx_description
1 polymer ?
#
loop_
_entity_poly.entity_id
_entity_poly.type
_entity_poly.pdbx_seq_one_letter_code
_entity_poly.pdbx_strand_id
1 'polypeptide(L)'
;MILWIVISLDLAVLFYWRFRREHRFDGIIRAAATEYGLPPALVKAVVWRESRFDPTVRGSAGEIGLMQVMEDAALEWATAERISPFKHELLFDPATNTQAGAYYLAKLLKRYTNTDNPLPYALADYNAGRGNVLGWLKGAAATNSAAFVATIGFPSTRAYIQSVTNRYEQYRKGLH
;
A
#
# COMPACT_ATOMS: atom_id res chain seq x y z
N MET A 1 19.80 -7.18 37.61
CA MET A 1 20.34 -7.98 36.49
C MET A 1 19.26 -8.84 35.81
N ILE A 2 18.41 -9.56 36.56
CA ILE A 2 17.34 -10.43 36.00
C ILE A 2 16.21 -9.62 35.31
N LEU A 3 15.81 -8.46 35.84
CA LEU A 3 14.73 -7.63 35.26
C LEU A 3 15.08 -7.05 33.87
N TRP A 4 16.35 -6.69 33.65
CA TRP A 4 16.83 -6.20 32.34
C TRP A 4 16.89 -7.32 31.30
N ILE A 5 17.20 -8.55 31.71
CA ILE A 5 17.24 -9.73 30.83
C ILE A 5 15.83 -10.09 30.35
N VAL A 6 14.82 -10.06 31.24
CA VAL A 6 13.40 -10.33 30.88
C VAL A 6 12.87 -9.26 29.92
N ILE A 7 13.07 -7.97 30.19
CA ILE A 7 12.66 -6.87 29.28
C ILE A 7 13.39 -6.98 27.93
N SER A 8 14.67 -7.34 27.91
CA SER A 8 15.42 -7.54 26.66
C SER A 8 14.96 -8.77 25.87
N LEU A 9 14.56 -9.85 26.55
CA LEU A 9 13.96 -11.02 25.92
C LEU A 9 12.60 -10.68 25.31
N ASP A 10 11.76 -9.92 26.03
CA ASP A 10 10.45 -9.50 25.57
C ASP A 10 10.56 -8.59 24.33
N LEU A 11 11.51 -7.65 24.31
CA LEU A 11 11.80 -6.82 23.15
C LEU A 11 12.35 -7.63 21.97
N ALA A 12 13.22 -8.62 22.21
CA ALA A 12 13.72 -9.52 21.17
C ALA A 12 12.62 -10.42 20.60
N VAL A 13 11.70 -10.90 21.43
CA VAL A 13 10.53 -11.70 21.02
C VAL A 13 9.56 -10.84 20.22
N LEU A 14 9.25 -9.61 20.66
CA LEU A 14 8.42 -8.66 19.90
C LEU A 14 9.03 -8.31 18.55
N PHE A 15 10.35 -8.06 18.52
CA PHE A 15 11.09 -7.83 17.28
C PHE A 15 11.05 -9.04 16.35
N TYR A 16 11.25 -10.25 16.88
CA TYR A 16 11.16 -11.49 16.13
C TYR A 16 9.77 -11.71 15.52
N TRP A 17 8.70 -11.52 16.30
CA TRP A 17 7.33 -11.66 15.80
C TRP A 17 6.99 -10.62 14.74
N ARG A 18 7.43 -9.37 14.93
CA ARG A 18 7.27 -8.32 13.91
C ARG A 18 8.03 -8.69 12.64
N PHE A 19 9.30 -9.06 12.75
CA PHE A 19 10.14 -9.47 11.61
C PHE A 19 9.53 -10.65 10.85
N ARG A 20 9.14 -11.72 11.56
CA ARG A 20 8.47 -12.88 10.96
C ARG A 20 7.18 -12.50 10.24
N ARG A 21 6.40 -11.56 10.79
CA ARG A 21 5.18 -11.07 10.16
C ARG A 21 5.46 -10.30 8.87
N GLU A 22 6.47 -9.42 8.88
CA GLU A 22 6.87 -8.64 7.70
C GLU A 22 7.39 -9.51 6.54
N HIS A 23 7.94 -10.69 6.82
CA HIS A 23 8.44 -11.60 5.78
C HIS A 23 7.45 -12.71 5.36
N ARG A 24 6.35 -12.88 6.09
CA ARG A 24 5.37 -13.96 5.86
C ARG A 24 4.81 -13.95 4.43
N PHE A 25 4.64 -12.78 3.84
CA PHE A 25 3.97 -12.59 2.54
C PHE A 25 4.93 -12.16 1.43
N ASP A 26 6.24 -12.23 1.64
CA ASP A 26 7.25 -11.80 0.66
C ASP A 26 7.12 -12.50 -0.69
N GLY A 27 6.75 -13.78 -0.70
CA GLY A 27 6.54 -14.55 -1.93
C GLY A 27 5.38 -13.99 -2.77
N ILE A 28 4.21 -13.81 -2.15
CA ILE A 28 3.02 -13.29 -2.85
C ILE A 28 3.17 -11.81 -3.24
N ILE A 29 3.86 -11.01 -2.40
CA ILE A 29 4.19 -9.62 -2.71
C ILE A 29 5.09 -9.55 -3.94
N ARG A 30 6.14 -10.38 -4.00
CA ARG A 30 7.02 -10.43 -5.19
C ARG A 30 6.27 -10.90 -6.42
N ALA A 31 5.40 -11.91 -6.31
CA ALA A 31 4.63 -12.40 -7.45
C ALA A 31 3.71 -11.31 -8.03
N ALA A 32 2.90 -10.65 -7.19
CA ALA A 32 2.01 -9.58 -7.63
C ALA A 32 2.79 -8.34 -8.14
N ALA A 33 3.90 -7.99 -7.49
CA ALA A 33 4.74 -6.89 -7.94
C ALA A 33 5.33 -7.16 -9.33
N THR A 34 5.82 -8.38 -9.58
CA THR A 34 6.31 -8.79 -10.91
C THR A 34 5.20 -8.74 -11.95
N GLU A 35 4.02 -9.27 -11.64
CA GLU A 35 2.87 -9.32 -12.55
C GLU A 35 2.49 -7.92 -13.08
N TYR A 36 2.40 -6.93 -12.19
CA TYR A 36 1.96 -5.58 -12.57
C TYR A 36 3.11 -4.58 -12.77
N GLY A 37 4.36 -5.05 -12.82
CA GLY A 37 5.53 -4.21 -13.10
C GLY A 37 5.83 -3.18 -12.01
N LEU A 38 5.62 -3.55 -10.74
CA LEU A 38 5.89 -2.71 -9.57
C LEU A 38 7.19 -3.12 -8.86
N PRO A 39 7.89 -2.20 -8.19
CA PRO A 39 8.93 -2.57 -7.23
C PRO A 39 8.33 -3.38 -6.08
N PRO A 40 8.83 -4.59 -5.76
CA PRO A 40 8.31 -5.39 -4.65
C PRO A 40 8.36 -4.66 -3.29
N ALA A 41 9.39 -3.84 -3.09
CA ALA A 41 9.53 -3.00 -1.90
C ALA A 41 8.41 -1.96 -1.76
N LEU A 42 7.86 -1.44 -2.87
CA LEU A 42 6.74 -0.50 -2.84
C LEU A 42 5.45 -1.21 -2.43
N VAL A 43 5.15 -2.37 -3.03
CA VAL A 43 3.99 -3.18 -2.66
C VAL A 43 4.06 -3.57 -1.18
N LYS A 44 5.25 -4.01 -0.71
CA LYS A 44 5.48 -4.33 0.70
C LYS A 44 5.26 -3.12 1.62
N ALA A 45 5.65 -1.91 1.21
CA ALA A 45 5.44 -0.69 1.98
C ALA A 45 3.97 -0.31 2.08
N VAL A 46 3.18 -0.52 1.03
CA VAL A 46 1.72 -0.35 1.05
C VAL A 46 1.08 -1.38 1.99
N VAL A 47 1.40 -2.68 1.87
CA VAL A 47 0.90 -3.72 2.79
C VAL A 47 1.20 -3.40 4.26
N TRP A 48 2.41 -2.90 4.54
CA TRP A 48 2.80 -2.47 5.88
C TRP A 48 1.94 -1.31 6.38
N ARG A 49 1.61 -0.35 5.51
CA ARG A 49 0.81 0.81 5.89
C ARG A 49 -0.66 0.45 6.10
N GLU A 50 -1.19 -0.39 5.24
CA GLU A 50 -2.61 -0.71 5.16
C GLU A 50 -3.07 -1.65 6.27
N SER A 51 -2.41 -2.81 6.42
CA SER A 51 -2.89 -3.84 7.34
C SER A 51 -1.87 -4.30 8.37
N ARG A 52 -0.65 -3.76 8.33
CA ARG A 52 0.48 -4.27 9.14
C ARG A 52 0.68 -5.77 8.91
N PHE A 53 0.48 -6.23 7.67
CA PHE A 53 0.56 -7.63 7.26
C PHE A 53 -0.49 -8.53 7.94
N ASP A 54 -1.64 -8.00 8.34
CA ASP A 54 -2.79 -8.79 8.75
C ASP A 54 -3.75 -8.96 7.55
N PRO A 55 -3.94 -10.18 7.02
CA PRO A 55 -4.81 -10.41 5.87
C PRO A 55 -6.30 -10.46 6.23
N THR A 56 -6.63 -10.47 7.52
CA THR A 56 -8.02 -10.63 8.01
C THR A 56 -8.72 -9.30 8.29
N VAL A 57 -8.01 -8.19 8.17
CA VAL A 57 -8.53 -6.85 8.46
C VAL A 57 -9.61 -6.48 7.46
N ARG A 58 -10.75 -6.04 7.98
CA ARG A 58 -11.76 -5.29 7.24
C ARG A 58 -11.82 -3.88 7.83
N GLY A 59 -11.56 -2.87 7.02
CA GLY A 59 -11.64 -1.48 7.44
C GLY A 59 -13.07 -0.96 7.47
N SER A 60 -13.26 0.24 8.00
CA SER A 60 -14.58 0.80 8.26
C SER A 60 -15.32 1.24 7.00
N ALA A 61 -14.62 1.52 5.90
CA ALA A 61 -15.23 1.82 4.61
C ALA A 61 -15.52 0.55 3.78
N GLY A 62 -15.20 -0.63 4.33
CA GLY A 62 -15.43 -1.93 3.70
C GLY A 62 -14.20 -2.52 3.02
N GLU A 63 -13.07 -1.82 2.99
CA GLU A 63 -11.80 -2.30 2.45
C GLU A 63 -11.33 -3.60 3.12
N ILE A 64 -10.74 -4.53 2.34
CA ILE A 64 -10.39 -5.88 2.83
C ILE A 64 -8.89 -6.15 2.67
N GLY A 65 -8.32 -6.85 3.65
CA GLY A 65 -7.07 -7.62 3.56
C GLY A 65 -5.78 -6.81 3.53
N LEU A 66 -4.72 -7.43 3.00
CA LEU A 66 -3.33 -6.94 3.10
C LEU A 66 -3.11 -5.52 2.58
N MET A 67 -3.71 -5.19 1.45
CA MET A 67 -3.60 -3.90 0.79
C MET A 67 -4.87 -3.06 0.95
N GLN A 68 -5.79 -3.46 1.85
CA GLN A 68 -7.04 -2.77 2.15
C GLN A 68 -7.75 -2.31 0.86
N VAL A 69 -8.12 -3.29 0.03
CA VAL A 69 -8.67 -3.04 -1.31
C VAL A 69 -10.19 -2.86 -1.21
N MET A 70 -10.68 -1.75 -1.76
CA MET A 70 -12.11 -1.44 -1.89
C MET A 70 -12.79 -2.31 -2.95
N GLU A 71 -14.10 -2.51 -2.83
CA GLU A 71 -14.86 -3.38 -3.73
C GLU A 71 -14.80 -2.93 -5.20
N ASP A 72 -14.84 -1.63 -5.46
CA ASP A 72 -14.74 -1.05 -6.80
C ASP A 72 -13.41 -1.37 -7.48
N ALA A 73 -12.29 -1.15 -6.80
CA ALA A 73 -10.95 -1.50 -7.27
C ALA A 73 -10.81 -3.02 -7.50
N ALA A 74 -11.42 -3.83 -6.64
CA ALA A 74 -11.41 -5.28 -6.76
C ALA A 74 -12.22 -5.78 -7.96
N LEU A 75 -13.38 -5.18 -8.22
CA LEU A 75 -14.21 -5.48 -9.38
C LEU A 75 -13.52 -5.08 -10.69
N GLU A 76 -12.82 -3.94 -10.71
CA GLU A 76 -12.01 -3.53 -11.85
C GLU A 76 -10.91 -4.56 -12.15
N TRP A 77 -10.20 -5.03 -11.12
CA TRP A 77 -9.20 -6.08 -11.26
C TRP A 77 -9.81 -7.39 -11.74
N ALA A 78 -10.87 -7.87 -11.10
CA ALA A 78 -11.54 -9.12 -11.46
C ALA A 78 -12.04 -9.09 -12.91
N THR A 79 -12.55 -7.94 -13.37
CA THR A 79 -12.96 -7.76 -14.76
C THR A 79 -11.75 -7.84 -15.72
N ALA A 80 -10.64 -7.18 -15.39
CA ALA A 80 -9.43 -7.19 -16.21
C ALA A 80 -8.84 -8.61 -16.33
N GLU A 81 -8.83 -9.36 -15.22
CA GLU A 81 -8.32 -10.73 -15.14
C GLU A 81 -9.36 -11.80 -15.53
N ARG A 82 -10.57 -11.39 -15.97
CA ARG A 82 -11.67 -12.28 -16.37
C ARG A 82 -12.07 -13.30 -15.27
N ILE A 83 -12.02 -12.88 -14.02
CA ILE A 83 -12.40 -13.68 -12.85
C ILE A 83 -13.92 -13.59 -12.66
N SER A 84 -14.61 -14.72 -12.83
CA SER A 84 -16.05 -14.83 -12.61
C SER A 84 -16.43 -16.24 -12.12
N PRO A 85 -17.29 -16.38 -11.09
CA PRO A 85 -17.91 -15.29 -10.31
C PRO A 85 -16.91 -14.64 -9.34
N PHE A 86 -17.03 -13.33 -9.13
CA PHE A 86 -16.24 -12.58 -8.15
C PHE A 86 -17.09 -12.15 -6.95
N LYS A 87 -16.51 -12.22 -5.76
CA LYS A 87 -17.07 -11.69 -4.51
C LYS A 87 -15.97 -10.94 -3.76
N HIS A 88 -16.28 -9.80 -3.15
CA HIS A 88 -15.29 -8.98 -2.45
C HIS A 88 -14.61 -9.74 -1.30
N GLU A 89 -15.32 -10.66 -0.65
CA GLU A 89 -14.78 -11.49 0.44
C GLU A 89 -13.62 -12.40 0.01
N LEU A 90 -13.46 -12.68 -1.30
CA LEU A 90 -12.30 -13.41 -1.80
C LEU A 90 -10.99 -12.69 -1.47
N LEU A 91 -11.03 -11.39 -1.20
CA LEU A 91 -9.87 -10.59 -0.82
C LEU A 91 -9.37 -10.85 0.61
N PHE A 92 -10.03 -11.70 1.40
CA PHE A 92 -9.40 -12.23 2.63
C PHE A 92 -8.28 -13.24 2.31
N ASP A 93 -8.27 -13.81 1.10
CA ASP A 93 -7.12 -14.57 0.61
C ASP A 93 -5.95 -13.59 0.32
N PRO A 94 -4.79 -13.75 1.00
CA PRO A 94 -3.66 -12.85 0.85
C PRO A 94 -3.17 -12.70 -0.59
N ALA A 95 -3.15 -13.78 -1.37
CA ALA A 95 -2.63 -13.76 -2.73
C ALA A 95 -3.57 -12.97 -3.66
N THR A 96 -4.87 -13.27 -3.61
CA THR A 96 -5.94 -12.55 -4.33
C THR A 96 -5.92 -11.07 -3.97
N ASN A 97 -5.83 -10.74 -2.68
CA ASN A 97 -5.75 -9.37 -2.20
C ASN A 97 -4.57 -8.60 -2.78
N THR A 98 -3.38 -9.20 -2.71
CA THR A 98 -2.14 -8.55 -3.15
C THR A 98 -2.14 -8.38 -4.67
N GLN A 99 -2.73 -9.32 -5.42
CA GLN A 99 -2.93 -9.19 -6.86
C GLN A 99 -3.83 -7.99 -7.19
N ALA A 100 -5.03 -7.93 -6.59
CA ALA A 100 -5.96 -6.82 -6.81
C ALA A 100 -5.38 -5.45 -6.42
N GLY A 101 -4.72 -5.38 -5.24
CA GLY A 101 -4.10 -4.15 -4.76
C GLY A 101 -2.91 -3.69 -5.61
N ALA A 102 -2.06 -4.63 -6.06
CA ALA A 102 -0.93 -4.33 -6.94
C ALA A 102 -1.41 -3.88 -8.33
N TYR A 103 -2.42 -4.54 -8.90
CA TYR A 103 -3.07 -4.10 -10.14
C TYR A 103 -3.56 -2.65 -10.02
N TYR A 104 -4.30 -2.35 -8.95
CA TYR A 104 -4.87 -1.03 -8.75
C TYR A 104 -3.78 0.03 -8.56
N LEU A 105 -2.76 -0.24 -7.73
CA LEU A 105 -1.64 0.67 -7.53
C LEU A 105 -0.87 0.93 -8.84
N ALA A 106 -0.64 -0.09 -9.67
CA ALA A 106 0.00 0.06 -10.97
C ALA A 106 -0.84 0.92 -11.92
N LYS A 107 -2.16 0.72 -11.95
CA LYS A 107 -3.10 1.56 -12.70
C LYS A 107 -3.01 3.02 -12.26
N LEU A 108 -2.93 3.29 -10.96
CA LEU A 108 -2.79 4.66 -10.43
C LEU A 108 -1.44 5.28 -10.80
N LEU A 109 -0.33 4.54 -10.72
CA LEU A 109 0.97 5.06 -11.17
C LEU A 109 0.96 5.42 -12.65
N LYS A 110 0.35 4.59 -13.51
CA LYS A 110 0.19 4.84 -14.95
C LYS A 110 -0.65 6.09 -15.24
N ARG A 111 -1.58 6.47 -14.35
CA ARG A 111 -2.44 7.66 -14.49
C ARG A 111 -1.65 8.97 -14.40
N TYR A 112 -0.53 8.99 -13.68
CA TYR A 112 0.22 10.20 -13.33
C TYR A 112 1.62 10.27 -13.96
N THR A 113 1.86 9.53 -15.05
CA THR A 113 3.16 9.48 -15.75
C THR A 113 3.59 10.80 -16.38
N ASN A 114 2.66 11.75 -16.54
CA ASN A 114 2.92 13.10 -17.04
C ASN A 114 3.43 14.07 -15.95
N THR A 115 3.57 13.62 -14.71
CA THR A 115 4.11 14.40 -13.58
C THR A 115 5.61 14.14 -13.40
N ASP A 116 6.30 15.02 -12.69
CA ASP A 116 7.72 14.85 -12.33
C ASP A 116 7.99 13.60 -11.50
N ASN A 117 7.05 13.22 -10.64
CA ASN A 117 7.08 12.01 -9.84
C ASN A 117 5.65 11.47 -9.65
N PRO A 118 5.28 10.36 -10.29
CA PRO A 118 3.92 9.80 -10.20
C PRO A 118 3.53 9.27 -8.81
N LEU A 119 4.51 8.95 -7.95
CA LEU A 119 4.26 8.19 -6.72
C LEU A 119 3.39 8.95 -5.70
N PRO A 120 3.65 10.23 -5.34
CA PRO A 120 2.79 10.96 -4.42
C PRO A 120 1.34 11.08 -4.89
N TYR A 121 1.11 11.26 -6.20
CA TYR A 121 -0.22 11.31 -6.79
C TYR A 121 -0.94 9.97 -6.70
N ALA A 122 -0.25 8.87 -7.06
CA ALA A 122 -0.82 7.54 -6.99
C ALA A 122 -1.17 7.13 -5.55
N LEU A 123 -0.30 7.43 -4.57
CA LEU A 123 -0.57 7.14 -3.16
C LEU A 123 -1.70 8.02 -2.59
N ALA A 124 -1.81 9.28 -3.02
CA ALA A 124 -2.92 10.15 -2.67
C ALA A 124 -4.26 9.62 -3.22
N ASP A 125 -4.27 9.16 -4.48
CA ASP A 125 -5.45 8.58 -5.12
C ASP A 125 -5.82 7.23 -4.45
N TYR A 126 -4.83 6.40 -4.11
CA TYR A 126 -5.04 5.15 -3.38
C TYR A 126 -5.68 5.39 -2.01
N ASN A 127 -5.21 6.39 -1.26
CA ASN A 127 -5.66 6.65 0.11
C ASN A 127 -6.93 7.51 0.21
N ALA A 128 -7.07 8.52 -0.65
CA ALA A 128 -8.13 9.52 -0.55
C ALA A 128 -9.09 9.52 -1.74
N GLY A 129 -8.81 8.73 -2.78
CA GLY A 129 -9.63 8.64 -3.97
C GLY A 129 -9.45 9.82 -4.94
N ARG A 130 -9.74 9.54 -6.21
CA ARG A 130 -9.53 10.44 -7.34
C ARG A 130 -10.20 11.80 -7.19
N GLY A 131 -11.42 11.84 -6.63
CA GLY A 131 -12.16 13.10 -6.46
C GLY A 131 -11.39 14.14 -5.64
N ASN A 132 -10.75 13.69 -4.56
CA ASN A 132 -9.91 14.55 -3.72
C ASN A 132 -8.64 14.98 -4.45
N VAL A 133 -7.98 14.04 -5.16
CA VAL A 133 -6.78 14.35 -5.95
C VAL A 133 -7.06 15.42 -6.98
N LEU A 134 -8.14 15.31 -7.75
CA LEU A 134 -8.52 16.33 -8.74
C LEU A 134 -8.72 17.72 -8.11
N GLY A 135 -9.24 17.79 -6.89
CA GLY A 135 -9.35 19.03 -6.13
C GLY A 135 -8.01 19.65 -5.72
N TRP A 136 -6.95 18.85 -5.60
CA TRP A 136 -5.60 19.27 -5.23
C TRP A 136 -4.69 19.61 -6.42
N LEU A 137 -5.05 19.22 -7.65
CA LEU A 137 -4.32 19.50 -8.90
C LEU A 137 -4.49 20.96 -9.38
N LYS A 138 -4.07 21.93 -8.57
CA LYS A 138 -4.18 23.37 -8.88
C LYS A 138 -2.81 23.98 -9.25
N GLY A 139 -2.75 24.72 -10.35
CA GLY A 139 -1.53 25.42 -10.78
C GLY A 139 -0.35 24.46 -10.95
N ALA A 140 0.79 24.77 -10.34
CA ALA A 140 1.99 23.93 -10.41
C ALA A 140 1.78 22.49 -9.89
N ALA A 141 0.83 22.27 -8.98
CA ALA A 141 0.52 20.93 -8.46
C ALA A 141 0.04 19.95 -9.54
N ALA A 142 -0.39 20.43 -10.72
CA ALA A 142 -0.80 19.57 -11.82
C ALA A 142 0.34 18.66 -12.34
N THR A 143 1.60 19.09 -12.21
CA THR A 143 2.77 18.35 -12.73
C THR A 143 3.98 18.35 -11.81
N ASN A 144 3.97 19.12 -10.72
CA ASN A 144 5.03 19.17 -9.71
C ASN A 144 4.56 18.51 -8.40
N SER A 145 5.18 17.38 -8.07
CA SER A 145 4.84 16.53 -6.94
C SER A 145 5.04 17.21 -5.59
N ALA A 146 6.05 18.06 -5.43
CA ALA A 146 6.28 18.82 -4.20
C ALA A 146 5.17 19.86 -3.98
N ALA A 147 4.79 20.59 -5.03
CA ALA A 147 3.66 21.51 -5.01
C ALA A 147 2.35 20.75 -4.72
N PHE A 148 2.16 19.58 -5.34
CA PHE A 148 1.00 18.73 -5.07
C PHE A 148 0.90 18.29 -3.61
N VAL A 149 1.96 17.77 -3.01
CA VAL A 149 1.93 17.37 -1.59
C VAL A 149 1.61 18.56 -0.68
N ALA A 150 2.05 19.77 -1.05
CA ALA A 150 1.73 21.00 -0.33
C ALA A 150 0.27 21.45 -0.47
N THR A 151 -0.43 21.10 -1.57
CA THR A 151 -1.86 21.44 -1.76
C THR A 151 -2.82 20.43 -1.15
N ILE A 152 -2.37 19.22 -0.80
CA ILE A 152 -3.20 18.20 -0.14
C ILE A 152 -3.75 18.79 1.15
N GLY A 153 -5.08 18.89 1.27
CA GLY A 153 -5.72 19.42 2.47
C GLY A 153 -5.68 18.45 3.66
N PHE A 154 -5.70 17.14 3.40
CA PHE A 154 -5.83 16.11 4.43
C PHE A 154 -4.48 15.76 5.07
N PRO A 155 -4.29 16.02 6.40
CA PRO A 155 -3.05 15.66 7.09
C PRO A 155 -2.78 14.15 7.07
N SER A 156 -3.84 13.33 7.16
CA SER A 156 -3.77 11.86 7.10
C SER A 156 -3.18 11.37 5.78
N THR A 157 -3.58 11.97 4.64
CA THR A 157 -3.07 11.61 3.32
C THR A 157 -1.61 12.04 3.13
N ARG A 158 -1.22 13.23 3.61
CA ARG A 158 0.20 13.63 3.61
C ARG A 158 1.05 12.66 4.44
N ALA A 159 0.57 12.28 5.62
CA ALA A 159 1.23 11.30 6.49
C ALA A 159 1.28 9.91 5.84
N TYR A 160 0.25 9.51 5.11
CA TYR A 160 0.22 8.26 4.35
C TYR A 160 1.32 8.23 3.29
N ILE A 161 1.39 9.27 2.44
CA ILE A 161 2.42 9.40 1.38
C ILE A 161 3.82 9.33 2.00
N GLN A 162 4.06 10.10 3.05
CA GLN A 162 5.35 10.13 3.74
C GLN A 162 5.70 8.76 4.34
N SER A 163 4.75 8.11 5.01
CA SER A 163 4.96 6.82 5.66
C SER A 163 5.28 5.71 4.66
N VAL A 164 4.53 5.62 3.56
CA VAL A 164 4.76 4.64 2.51
C VAL A 164 6.08 4.91 1.78
N THR A 165 6.37 6.18 1.44
CA THR A 165 7.62 6.54 0.75
C THR A 165 8.85 6.21 1.60
N ASN A 166 8.83 6.57 2.89
CA ASN A 166 9.93 6.26 3.80
C ASN A 166 10.11 4.75 3.98
N ARG A 167 9.01 4.00 4.12
CA ARG A 167 9.07 2.54 4.28
C ARG A 167 9.52 1.85 2.99
N TYR A 168 9.09 2.34 1.83
CA TYR A 168 9.56 1.87 0.53
C TYR A 168 11.07 2.04 0.39
N GLU A 169 11.60 3.21 0.74
CA GLU A 169 13.05 3.47 0.71
C GLU A 169 13.84 2.57 1.66
N GLN A 170 13.30 2.26 2.84
CA GLN A 170 13.90 1.30 3.78
C GLN A 170 13.96 -0.10 3.16
N TYR A 171 12.82 -0.63 2.70
CA TYR A 171 12.78 -1.97 2.10
C TYR A 171 13.63 -2.07 0.82
N ARG A 172 13.70 -1.00 0.02
CA ARG A 172 14.54 -0.95 -1.19
C ARG A 172 16.03 -1.09 -0.85
N LYS A 173 16.46 -0.57 0.30
CA LYS A 173 17.83 -0.66 0.82
C LYS A 173 18.09 -1.94 1.64
N GLY A 174 17.10 -2.83 1.77
CA GLY A 174 17.20 -4.03 2.62
C GLY A 174 17.15 -3.73 4.13
N LEU A 175 16.62 -2.56 4.51
CA LEU A 175 16.46 -2.16 5.91
C LEU A 175 15.05 -2.55 6.40
N HIS A 176 14.97 -3.15 7.60
CA HIS A 176 13.74 -3.66 8.22
C HIS A 176 13.41 -2.92 9.53
#